data_AF-A0A527HA25-F1
#
_entry.id   AF-A0A527HA25-F1
#
_cell.length_a   1.000
_cell.length_b   1.000
_cell.length_c   1.000
_cell.angle_alpha   90.00
_cell.angle_beta   90.00
_cell.angle_gamma   90.00
#
_symmetry.space_group_name_H-M   'P 1'
#
loop_
_entity.id
_entity.type
_entity.pdbx_description
1 polymer ?
#
loop_
_entity_poly.entity_id
_entity_poly.type
_entity_poly.pdbx_seq_one_letter_code
_entity_poly.pdbx_strand_id
1 'polypeptide(L)'
;MTKPDAKPAITQAMIDAYDEYTHLTLDRRRFMEQLTRLAGSGAAAAAIAPLLAANSAQAAVVADNDPRVKGEDISYPGSSGEMKGYLVKPADKAGKLGTVIVVHENRGLNPHIRDVTRRVALEGFVALAPD
;
A
#
# COMPACT_ATOMS: atom_id res chain seq x y z
N MET A 1 -25.36 2.89 25.50
CA MET A 1 -23.91 3.12 25.39
C MET A 1 -23.20 1.80 25.60
N THR A 2 -22.76 1.15 24.53
CA THR A 2 -21.83 0.01 24.59
C THR A 2 -21.12 -0.07 23.25
N LYS A 3 -19.86 0.38 23.21
CA LYS A 3 -18.95 0.15 22.07
C LYS A 3 -18.57 -1.33 22.06
N PRO A 4 -18.69 -2.07 20.94
CA PRO A 4 -18.02 -3.33 20.78
C PRO A 4 -16.89 -3.17 19.75
N ASP A 5 -15.77 -2.53 20.11
CA ASP A 5 -14.65 -2.34 19.17
C ASP A 5 -13.29 -2.46 19.88
N ALA A 6 -13.07 -3.55 20.62
CA ALA A 6 -11.72 -3.88 21.06
C ALA A 6 -11.00 -4.61 19.91
N LYS A 7 -10.19 -3.87 19.15
CA LYS A 7 -9.26 -4.49 18.18
C LYS A 7 -8.39 -5.52 18.93
N PRO A 8 -8.18 -6.72 18.38
CA PRO A 8 -7.32 -7.71 19.03
C PRO A 8 -5.91 -7.13 19.18
N ALA A 9 -5.33 -7.27 20.38
CA ALA A 9 -3.98 -6.79 20.66
C ALA A 9 -2.95 -7.63 19.89
N ILE A 10 -2.23 -6.98 18.97
CA ILE A 10 -1.16 -7.61 18.20
C ILE A 10 0.10 -7.65 19.07
N THR A 11 0.66 -8.85 19.26
CA THR A 11 1.88 -9.05 20.06
C THR A 11 3.11 -9.23 19.16
N GLN A 12 4.31 -9.00 19.71
CA GLN A 12 5.55 -9.21 18.96
C GLN A 12 5.70 -10.65 18.45
N ALA A 13 5.34 -11.66 19.26
CA ALA A 13 5.39 -13.06 18.84
C ALA A 13 4.48 -13.36 17.62
N MET A 14 3.35 -12.64 17.48
CA MET A 14 2.48 -12.77 16.30
C MET A 14 3.11 -12.12 15.07
N ILE A 15 3.85 -11.02 15.25
CA ILE A 15 4.61 -10.35 14.19
C ILE A 15 5.76 -11.26 13.74
N ASP A 16 6.53 -11.83 14.67
CA ASP A 16 7.65 -12.73 14.36
C ASP A 16 7.17 -13.98 13.61
N ALA A 17 6.03 -14.55 14.00
CA ALA A 17 5.43 -15.67 13.27
C ALA A 17 5.02 -15.31 11.83
N TYR A 18 4.56 -14.08 11.61
CA TYR A 18 4.25 -13.58 10.27
C TYR A 18 5.52 -13.29 9.46
N ASP A 19 6.59 -12.83 10.10
CA ASP A 19 7.88 -12.59 9.46
C ASP A 19 8.54 -13.90 9.01
N GLU A 20 8.57 -14.94 9.87
CA GLU A 20 9.04 -16.29 9.50
C GLU A 20 8.23 -16.87 8.33
N TYR A 21 6.92 -16.64 8.32
CA TYR A 21 6.05 -17.04 7.22
C TYR A 21 6.42 -16.32 5.92
N THR A 22 6.60 -15.00 5.95
CA THR A 22 6.75 -14.19 4.73
C THR A 22 8.18 -14.18 4.16
N HIS A 23 9.20 -14.43 4.98
CA HIS A 23 10.61 -14.31 4.56
C HIS A 23 11.43 -15.61 4.63
N LEU A 24 11.00 -16.64 5.39
CA LEU A 24 11.81 -17.85 5.58
C LEU A 24 11.14 -19.10 5.01
N THR A 25 9.93 -19.40 5.45
CA THR A 25 9.32 -20.73 5.22
C THR A 25 8.25 -20.75 4.13
N LEU A 26 7.51 -19.65 3.96
CA LEU A 26 6.34 -19.56 3.08
C LEU A 26 5.24 -20.60 3.40
N ASP A 27 5.29 -21.27 4.56
CA ASP A 27 4.29 -22.28 4.97
C ASP A 27 3.12 -21.63 5.71
N ARG A 28 2.05 -21.36 4.96
CA ARG A 28 0.83 -20.74 5.49
C ARG A 28 0.13 -21.59 6.55
N ARG A 29 0.22 -22.93 6.47
CA ARG A 29 -0.45 -23.81 7.42
C ARG A 29 0.24 -23.72 8.78
N ARG A 30 1.56 -23.83 8.80
CA ARG A 30 2.37 -23.68 10.01
C ARG A 30 2.17 -22.31 10.66
N PHE A 31 2.15 -21.24 9.84
CA PHE A 31 1.81 -19.90 10.31
C PHE A 31 0.46 -19.85 11.03
N MET A 32 -0.61 -20.36 10.42
CA MET A 32 -1.95 -20.33 11.02
C MET A 32 -2.06 -21.20 12.28
N GLU A 33 -1.32 -22.32 12.35
CA GLU A 33 -1.22 -23.15 13.55
C GLU A 33 -0.53 -22.40 14.70
N GLN A 34 0.60 -21.74 14.44
CA GLN A 34 1.30 -20.92 15.43
C GLN A 34 0.45 -19.72 15.86
N LEU A 35 -0.17 -19.00 14.92
CA LEU A 35 -1.00 -17.85 15.22
C LEU A 35 -2.24 -18.24 16.03
N THR A 36 -2.84 -19.41 15.77
CA THR A 36 -3.95 -19.96 16.57
C THR A 36 -3.54 -20.20 18.01
N ARG A 37 -2.33 -20.74 18.25
CA ARG A 37 -1.79 -20.94 19.59
C ARG A 37 -1.58 -19.61 20.31
N LEU A 38 -1.02 -18.61 19.61
CA LEU A 38 -0.77 -17.27 20.18
C LEU A 38 -2.06 -16.47 20.44
N ALA A 39 -3.06 -16.59 19.56
CA ALA A 39 -4.34 -15.88 19.66
C ALA A 39 -5.35 -16.58 20.58
N GLY A 40 -5.07 -17.81 21.01
CA GLY A 40 -5.93 -18.62 21.87
C GLY A 40 -7.13 -19.27 21.18
N SER A 41 -7.41 -18.94 19.91
CA SER A 41 -8.44 -19.62 19.11
C SER A 41 -8.23 -19.39 17.60
N GLY A 42 -8.76 -20.30 16.79
CA GLY A 42 -8.71 -20.17 15.32
C GLY A 42 -9.50 -18.96 14.82
N ALA A 43 -10.62 -18.61 15.47
CA ALA A 43 -11.41 -17.43 15.14
C ALA A 43 -10.64 -16.13 15.41
N ALA A 44 -9.96 -16.04 16.56
CA ALA A 44 -9.11 -14.89 16.87
C ALA A 44 -7.92 -14.79 15.89
N ALA A 45 -7.27 -15.90 15.56
CA ALA A 45 -6.19 -15.92 14.57
C ALA A 45 -6.66 -15.45 13.18
N ALA A 46 -7.85 -15.86 12.74
CA ALA A 46 -8.42 -15.42 11.47
C ALA A 46 -8.71 -13.90 11.45
N ALA A 47 -9.11 -13.31 12.59
CA ALA A 47 -9.30 -11.87 12.72
C ALA A 47 -7.98 -11.08 12.77
N ILE A 48 -6.93 -11.68 13.36
CA ILE A 48 -5.61 -11.06 13.53
C ILE A 48 -4.77 -11.10 12.25
N ALA A 49 -4.78 -12.22 11.51
CA ALA A 49 -3.94 -12.43 10.33
C ALA A 49 -3.95 -11.26 9.32
N PRO A 50 -5.09 -10.68 8.91
CA PRO A 50 -5.09 -9.55 7.98
C PRO A 50 -4.53 -8.26 8.57
N LEU A 51 -4.49 -8.12 9.89
CA LEU A 51 -3.92 -6.95 10.58
C LEU A 51 -2.39 -7.01 10.63
N LEU A 52 -1.79 -8.19 10.50
CA LEU A 52 -0.35 -8.39 10.41
C LEU A 52 0.19 -8.08 9.01
N ALA A 53 -0.65 -8.19 7.99
CA ALA A 53 -0.27 -7.87 6.63
C ALA A 53 -0.12 -6.35 6.43
N ALA A 54 0.89 -5.95 5.66
CA ALA A 54 1.09 -4.55 5.30
C ALA A 54 -0.13 -4.01 4.52
N ASN A 55 -0.79 -2.99 5.06
CA ASN A 55 -1.90 -2.30 4.39
C ASN A 55 -1.47 -0.90 3.95
N SER A 56 -0.95 -0.82 2.73
CA SER A 56 -0.50 0.42 2.09
C SER A 56 -1.54 1.54 2.09
N ALA A 57 -2.84 1.21 1.99
CA ALA A 57 -3.91 2.20 1.97
C ALA A 57 -4.09 2.89 3.34
N GLN A 58 -3.83 2.18 4.45
CA GLN A 58 -3.92 2.76 5.80
C GLN A 58 -2.71 3.63 6.17
N ALA A 59 -1.60 3.49 5.44
CA ALA A 59 -0.35 4.22 5.68
C ALA A 59 -0.16 5.44 4.76
N ALA A 60 -1.17 5.81 3.96
CA ALA A 60 -1.09 6.91 3.02
C ALA A 60 -0.87 8.25 3.75
N VAL A 61 0.11 9.03 3.30
CA VAL A 61 0.44 10.35 3.84
C VAL A 61 -0.40 11.44 3.17
N VAL A 62 -0.65 11.32 1.87
CA VAL A 62 -1.45 12.24 1.06
C VAL A 62 -2.73 11.56 0.64
N ALA A 63 -3.86 12.18 0.96
CA ALA A 63 -5.18 11.69 0.58
C ALA A 63 -5.34 11.58 -0.94
N ASP A 64 -6.11 10.59 -1.41
CA ASP A 64 -6.35 10.38 -2.84
C ASP A 64 -7.03 11.59 -3.51
N ASN A 65 -7.78 12.38 -2.74
CA ASN A 65 -8.51 13.57 -3.18
C ASN A 65 -7.89 14.89 -2.69
N ASP A 66 -6.59 14.91 -2.38
CA ASP A 66 -5.91 16.15 -1.95
C ASP A 66 -6.06 17.25 -3.02
N PRO A 67 -6.69 18.40 -2.70
CA PRO A 67 -7.04 19.41 -3.69
C PRO A 67 -5.82 20.11 -4.31
N ARG A 68 -4.62 19.97 -3.72
CA ARG A 68 -3.38 20.59 -4.19
C ARG A 68 -2.77 19.86 -5.39
N VAL A 69 -3.25 18.65 -5.72
CA VAL A 69 -2.77 17.86 -6.85
C VAL A 69 -3.93 17.34 -7.70
N LYS A 70 -3.66 17.03 -8.96
CA LYS A 70 -4.59 16.41 -9.90
C LYS A 70 -3.98 15.10 -10.36
N GLY A 71 -4.56 13.99 -9.90
CA GLY A 71 -4.19 12.64 -10.29
C GLY A 71 -5.15 12.06 -11.33
N GLU A 72 -4.61 11.39 -12.34
CA GLU A 72 -5.36 10.72 -13.40
C GLU A 72 -4.71 9.37 -13.74
N ASP A 73 -5.54 8.34 -13.96
CA ASP A 73 -5.08 7.10 -14.58
C ASP A 73 -5.01 7.32 -16.10
N ILE A 74 -3.88 6.97 -16.70
CA ILE A 74 -3.61 7.17 -18.13
C ILE A 74 -3.24 5.85 -18.80
N SER A 75 -3.39 5.83 -20.13
CA SER A 75 -2.80 4.82 -21.01
C SER A 75 -1.85 5.49 -22.01
N TYR A 76 -0.79 4.78 -22.40
CA TYR A 76 0.19 5.26 -23.37
C TYR A 76 0.88 4.10 -24.09
N PRO A 77 1.42 4.31 -25.31
CA PRO A 77 2.08 3.26 -26.05
C PRO A 77 3.40 2.84 -25.38
N GLY A 78 3.52 1.56 -25.07
CA GLY A 78 4.74 0.89 -24.65
C GLY A 78 5.42 0.12 -25.78
N SER A 79 6.54 -0.52 -25.46
CA SER A 79 7.32 -1.30 -26.43
C SER A 79 6.61 -2.55 -26.95
N SER A 80 5.69 -3.13 -26.17
CA SER A 80 4.99 -4.38 -26.52
C SER A 80 3.46 -4.28 -26.34
N GLY A 81 2.89 -3.09 -26.44
CA GLY A 81 1.45 -2.85 -26.27
C GLY A 81 1.15 -1.55 -25.52
N GLU A 82 -0.12 -1.32 -25.21
CA GLU A 82 -0.54 -0.21 -24.36
C GLU A 82 -0.11 -0.47 -22.90
N MET A 83 0.52 0.53 -22.28
CA MET A 83 0.84 0.54 -20.85
C MET A 83 -0.11 1.48 -20.12
N LYS A 84 -0.24 1.26 -18.80
CA LYS A 84 -1.02 2.12 -17.92
C LYS A 84 -0.10 2.90 -16.99
N GLY A 85 -0.67 3.86 -16.30
CA GLY A 85 0.03 4.53 -15.21
C GLY A 85 -0.84 5.55 -14.50
N TYR A 86 -0.34 6.02 -13.37
CA TYR A 86 -0.94 7.10 -12.59
C TYR A 86 -0.11 8.37 -12.73
N LEU A 87 -0.68 9.37 -13.40
CA LEU A 87 -0.07 10.66 -13.65
C LEU A 87 -0.61 11.68 -12.64
N VAL A 88 0.28 12.40 -11.98
CA VAL A 88 -0.08 13.44 -11.00
C VAL A 88 0.62 14.74 -11.32
N LYS A 89 -0.13 15.84 -11.29
CA LYS A 89 0.34 17.20 -11.53
C LYS A 89 -0.05 18.11 -10.36
N PRO A 90 0.72 19.16 -10.03
CA PRO A 90 0.28 20.17 -9.06
C PRO A 90 -0.96 20.91 -9.59
N ALA A 91 -1.94 21.19 -8.74
CA ALA A 91 -3.19 21.82 -9.15
C ALA A 91 -3.01 23.29 -9.57
N ASP A 92 -2.09 24.00 -8.90
CA ASP A 92 -1.90 25.46 -8.99
C ASP A 92 -0.65 25.88 -9.77
N LYS A 93 0.03 24.95 -10.44
CA LYS A 93 1.21 25.27 -11.28
C LYS A 93 0.90 25.06 -12.76
N ALA A 94 1.28 26.05 -13.55
CA ALA A 94 1.17 26.03 -15.01
C ALA A 94 2.56 26.15 -15.67
N GLY A 95 2.66 25.75 -16.92
CA GLY A 95 3.92 25.81 -17.70
C GLY A 95 4.75 24.53 -17.62
N LYS A 96 6.00 24.61 -18.10
CA LYS A 96 6.92 23.46 -18.12
C LYS A 96 7.45 23.21 -16.71
N LEU A 97 7.12 22.05 -16.16
CA LEU A 97 7.62 21.55 -14.88
C LEU A 97 8.63 20.42 -15.12
N GLY A 98 9.51 20.18 -14.16
CA GLY A 98 10.33 18.98 -14.16
C GLY A 98 9.47 17.73 -13.99
N THR A 99 9.92 16.60 -14.56
CA THR A 99 9.20 15.33 -14.52
C THR A 99 9.97 14.28 -13.73
N VAL A 100 9.25 13.50 -12.92
CA VAL A 100 9.76 12.35 -12.17
C VAL A 100 8.99 11.10 -12.54
N ILE A 101 9.70 10.00 -12.77
CA ILE A 101 9.09 8.67 -12.93
C ILE A 101 9.24 7.91 -11.62
N VAL A 102 8.11 7.49 -11.04
CA VAL A 102 8.05 6.71 -9.81
C VAL A 102 7.88 5.25 -10.19
N VAL A 103 8.96 4.48 -10.12
CA VAL A 103 8.95 3.05 -10.45
C VAL A 103 8.61 2.25 -9.20
N HIS A 104 7.54 1.47 -9.24
CA HIS A 104 7.14 0.59 -8.15
C HIS A 104 8.00 -0.69 -8.08
N GLU A 105 7.93 -1.39 -6.95
CA GLU A 105 8.52 -2.72 -6.77
C GLU A 105 7.64 -3.85 -7.38
N ASN A 106 7.94 -5.11 -7.06
CA ASN A 106 7.27 -6.31 -7.54
C ASN A 106 5.75 -6.45 -7.25
N ARG A 107 5.08 -5.49 -6.60
CA ARG A 107 3.62 -5.48 -6.36
C ARG A 107 2.82 -4.52 -7.25
N GLY A 108 3.45 -3.88 -8.23
CA GLY A 108 2.73 -3.02 -9.17
C GLY A 108 2.29 -1.67 -8.59
N LEU A 109 1.41 -0.98 -9.31
CA LEU A 109 0.86 0.31 -8.93
C LEU A 109 -0.18 0.20 -7.80
N ASN A 110 0.31 0.11 -6.56
CA ASN A 110 -0.53 0.02 -5.36
C ASN A 110 -0.84 1.41 -4.73
N PRO A 111 -1.75 1.50 -3.73
CA PRO A 111 -2.10 2.77 -3.08
C PRO A 111 -0.92 3.54 -2.48
N HIS A 112 0.11 2.84 -1.97
CA HIS A 112 1.31 3.50 -1.45
C HIS A 112 2.14 4.13 -2.57
N ILE A 113 2.28 3.46 -3.71
CA ILE A 113 2.96 4.05 -4.87
C ILE A 113 2.19 5.27 -5.37
N ARG A 114 0.86 5.20 -5.45
CA ARG A 114 0.02 6.36 -5.81
C ARG A 114 0.22 7.52 -4.83
N ASP A 115 0.31 7.26 -3.52
CA ASP A 115 0.63 8.25 -2.50
C ASP A 115 2.02 8.88 -2.71
N VAL A 116 3.06 8.07 -2.95
CA VAL A 116 4.41 8.56 -3.28
C VAL A 116 4.37 9.46 -4.52
N THR A 117 3.65 9.08 -5.58
CA THR A 117 3.49 9.91 -6.78
C THR A 117 2.82 11.25 -6.47
N ARG A 118 1.81 11.28 -5.60
CA ARG A 118 1.20 12.55 -5.13
C ARG A 118 2.16 13.40 -4.32
N ARG A 119 2.95 12.79 -3.43
CA ARG A 119 3.98 13.51 -2.66
C ARG A 119 5.00 14.19 -3.57
N VAL A 120 5.46 13.50 -4.61
CA VAL A 120 6.38 14.08 -5.60
C VAL A 120 5.73 15.26 -6.34
N ALA A 121 4.44 15.15 -6.68
CA ALA A 121 3.71 16.25 -7.29
C ALA A 121 3.54 17.45 -6.35
N LEU A 122 3.36 17.23 -5.04
CA LEU A 122 3.31 18.31 -4.04
C LEU A 122 4.63 19.10 -3.95
N GLU A 123 5.77 18.46 -4.24
CA GLU A 123 7.07 19.14 -4.34
C GLU A 123 7.23 19.96 -5.63
N GLY A 124 6.22 19.96 -6.51
CA GLY A 124 6.15 20.83 -7.70
C GLY A 124 6.59 20.18 -9.01
N PHE A 125 6.66 18.86 -9.06
CA PHE A 125 6.98 18.09 -10.26
C PHE A 125 5.71 17.54 -10.94
N VAL A 126 5.81 17.21 -12.22
CA VAL A 126 4.89 16.23 -12.84
C VAL A 126 5.42 14.84 -12.49
N ALA A 127 4.58 13.98 -11.92
CA ALA A 127 4.98 12.66 -11.49
C ALA A 127 4.16 11.59 -12.23
N LEU A 128 4.82 10.58 -12.79
CA LEU A 128 4.17 9.42 -13.41
C LEU A 128 4.62 8.15 -12.72
N ALA A 129 3.68 7.32 -12.27
CA ALA A 129 3.96 5.94 -11.89
C ALA A 129 3.42 4.98 -12.97
N PRO A 130 4.30 4.35 -13.77
CA PRO A 130 3.93 3.29 -14.71
C PRO A 130 3.27 2.08 -14.00
N ASP A 131 2.47 1.31 -14.74
CA ASP A 131 1.90 0.01 -14.37
C ASP A 131 2.02 -0.99 -15.53
#